data_AF-A0A6N8ZDW7-F1
#
_entry.id   AF-A0A6N8ZDW7-F1
#
_cell.length_a   1.000
_cell.length_b   1.000
_cell.length_c   1.000
_cell.angle_alpha   90.00
_cell.angle_beta   90.00
_cell.angle_gamma   90.00
#
_symmetry.space_group_name_H-M   'P 1'
#
loop_
_entity.id
_entity.type
_entity.pdbx_description
1 polymer ?
#
loop_
_entity_poly.entity_id
_entity_poly.type
_entity_poly.pdbx_seq_one_letter_code
_entity_poly.pdbx_strand_id
1 'polypeptide(L)'
;MYDLYILCVDRDGVVGRRQRLDDIEAEIQTQFGNNVRFLAENAWEELEARVLAGLDLPGEWRWADVRAEINVKEHYFEPLAALRDLANSQGGGRKALAELASRRIRAIRQKCPEDFDDLAVRLDSAFSGRAIAS
;
A
#
# COMPACT_ATOMS: atom_id res chain seq x y z
N MET A 1 12.64 -23.57 -0.69
CA MET A 1 11.96 -23.33 -1.98
C MET A 1 10.81 -22.39 -1.71
N TYR A 2 10.59 -21.38 -2.55
CA TYR A 2 9.51 -20.39 -2.35
C TYR A 2 8.38 -20.66 -3.36
N ASP A 3 7.14 -20.57 -2.90
CA ASP A 3 5.95 -20.76 -3.74
C ASP A 3 5.61 -19.51 -4.59
N LEU A 4 6.03 -18.32 -4.13
CA LEU A 4 5.73 -17.04 -4.75
C LEU A 4 6.84 -16.02 -4.42
N TYR A 5 7.28 -15.27 -5.42
CA TYR A 5 8.12 -14.09 -5.26
C TYR A 5 7.28 -12.83 -5.45
N ILE A 6 7.47 -11.85 -4.56
CA ILE A 6 6.79 -10.56 -4.64
C ILE A 6 7.84 -9.45 -4.66
N LEU A 7 7.81 -8.63 -5.70
CA LEU A 7 8.51 -7.36 -5.74
C LEU A 7 7.51 -6.26 -5.39
N CYS A 8 7.68 -5.62 -4.23
CA CYS A 8 6.91 -4.44 -3.87
C CYS A 8 7.84 -3.23 -3.88
N VAL A 9 7.50 -2.20 -4.66
CA VAL A 9 8.27 -0.96 -4.74
C VAL A 9 7.37 0.23 -4.44
N ASP A 10 7.91 1.26 -3.81
CA ASP A 10 7.16 2.49 -3.59
C ASP A 10 6.85 3.18 -4.91
N ARG A 11 5.64 3.75 -5.03
CA ARG A 11 5.23 4.47 -6.24
C ARG A 11 6.02 5.76 -6.43
N ASP A 12 6.34 6.45 -5.33
CA ASP A 12 7.05 7.75 -5.25
C ASP A 12 6.55 8.82 -6.25
N GLY A 13 5.27 8.76 -6.63
CA GLY A 13 4.70 9.62 -7.67
C GLY A 13 5.29 9.44 -9.09
N VAL A 14 6.10 8.41 -9.33
CA VAL A 14 6.76 8.17 -10.62
C VAL A 14 5.74 7.70 -11.67
N VAL A 15 5.50 8.55 -12.67
CA VAL A 15 4.67 8.21 -13.83
C VAL A 15 5.28 7.01 -14.57
N GLY A 16 4.46 6.01 -14.89
CA GLY A 16 4.90 4.79 -15.58
C GLY A 16 5.47 3.70 -14.66
N ARG A 17 5.51 3.88 -13.34
CA ARG A 17 6.01 2.85 -12.41
C ARG A 17 5.25 1.52 -12.55
N ARG A 18 3.91 1.54 -12.62
CA ARG A 18 3.08 0.34 -12.85
C ARG A 18 3.47 -0.36 -14.15
N GLN A 19 3.59 0.39 -15.25
CA GLN A 19 4.01 -0.18 -16.54
C GLN A 19 5.38 -0.86 -16.44
N ARG A 20 6.35 -0.22 -15.76
CA ARG A 20 7.67 -0.82 -15.57
C ARG A 20 7.61 -2.14 -14.79
N LEU A 21 6.72 -2.25 -13.80
CA LEU A 21 6.50 -3.48 -13.05
C LEU A 21 5.82 -4.55 -13.90
N ASP A 22 4.87 -4.18 -14.74
CA ASP A 22 4.24 -5.09 -15.72
C ASP A 22 5.28 -5.67 -16.69
N ASP A 23 6.21 -4.83 -17.16
CA ASP A 23 7.30 -5.27 -18.03
C ASP A 23 8.25 -6.24 -17.33
N ILE A 24 8.54 -6.03 -16.03
CA ILE A 24 9.35 -6.97 -15.22
C ILE A 24 8.63 -8.30 -15.06
N GLU A 25 7.34 -8.30 -14.76
CA GLU A 25 6.55 -9.54 -14.66
C GLU A 25 6.57 -10.32 -15.98
N ALA A 26 6.39 -9.63 -17.11
CA ALA A 26 6.43 -10.25 -18.44
C ALA A 26 7.82 -10.83 -18.76
N GLU A 27 8.89 -10.15 -18.38
CA GLU A 27 10.26 -10.64 -18.57
C GLU A 27 10.52 -11.91 -17.76
N ILE A 28 10.13 -11.93 -16.47
CA ILE A 28 10.26 -13.11 -15.60
C ILE A 28 9.43 -14.27 -16.15
N GLN A 29 8.19 -14.02 -16.57
CA GLN A 29 7.35 -15.05 -17.16
C GLN A 29 7.97 -15.62 -18.45
N THR A 30 8.62 -14.79 -19.27
CA THR A 30 9.30 -15.22 -20.50
C THR A 30 10.51 -16.10 -20.21
N GLN A 31 11.30 -15.78 -19.18
CA GLN A 31 12.53 -16.49 -18.85
C GLN A 31 12.28 -17.80 -18.08
N PHE A 32 11.31 -17.80 -17.16
CA PHE A 32 11.12 -18.91 -16.22
C PHE A 32 9.82 -19.70 -16.45
N GLY A 33 8.91 -19.18 -17.28
CA GLY A 33 7.60 -19.77 -17.50
C GLY A 33 6.85 -20.00 -16.19
N ASN A 34 6.07 -21.08 -16.13
CA ASN A 34 5.26 -21.41 -14.94
C ASN A 34 6.09 -22.00 -13.78
N ASN A 35 7.42 -22.10 -13.90
CA ASN A 35 8.27 -22.62 -12.83
C ASN A 35 8.45 -21.61 -11.69
N VAL A 36 8.19 -20.33 -11.95
CA VAL A 36 8.29 -19.24 -10.98
C VAL A 36 6.97 -18.47 -10.99
N ARG A 37 6.39 -18.28 -9.82
CA ARG A 37 5.30 -17.31 -9.63
C ARG A 37 5.93 -16.01 -9.15
N PHE A 38 5.68 -14.94 -9.88
CA PHE A 38 6.24 -13.62 -9.59
C PHE A 38 5.16 -12.57 -9.73
N LEU A 39 5.00 -11.73 -8.71
CA LEU A 39 4.11 -10.58 -8.73
C LEU A 39 4.93 -9.32 -8.43
N ALA A 40 4.73 -8.28 -9.22
CA ALA A 40 5.30 -6.96 -8.98
C ALA A 40 4.17 -5.97 -8.62
N GLU A 41 4.39 -5.16 -7.60
CA GLU A 41 3.43 -4.20 -7.09
C GLU A 41 4.02 -2.84 -6.74
N ASN A 42 3.15 -1.84 -6.84
CA ASN A 42 3.38 -0.56 -6.22
C ASN A 42 2.84 -0.59 -4.79
N ALA A 43 3.63 -0.17 -3.81
CA ALA A 43 3.06 0.45 -2.62
C ALA A 43 2.54 1.83 -3.07
N TRP A 44 1.22 1.91 -3.27
CA TRP A 44 0.60 3.08 -3.91
C TRP A 44 0.69 4.33 -3.05
N GLU A 45 0.66 4.15 -1.73
CA GLU A 45 0.86 5.21 -0.76
C GLU A 45 1.81 4.79 0.34
N GLU A 46 2.46 5.79 0.93
CA GLU A 46 3.13 5.64 2.22
C GLU A 46 2.15 5.11 3.28
N LEU A 47 2.68 4.37 4.25
CA LEU A 47 1.89 3.83 5.37
C LEU A 47 1.07 4.93 6.06
N GLU A 48 1.61 6.13 6.12
CA GLU A 48 1.05 7.36 6.67
C GLU A 48 -0.28 7.73 6.02
N ALA A 49 -0.44 7.56 4.70
CA ALA A 49 -1.71 7.82 4.03
C ALA A 49 -2.80 6.86 4.50
N ARG A 50 -2.47 5.57 4.65
CA ARG A 50 -3.39 4.55 5.18
C ARG A 50 -3.80 4.86 6.62
N VAL A 51 -2.87 5.37 7.42
CA VAL A 51 -3.17 5.84 8.79
C VAL A 51 -4.13 7.03 8.74
N LEU A 52 -3.86 8.04 7.91
CA LEU A 52 -4.72 9.21 7.74
C LEU A 52 -6.13 8.84 7.25
N ALA A 53 -6.25 7.86 6.36
CA ALA A 53 -7.53 7.36 5.85
C ALA A 53 -8.47 6.91 6.99
N GLY A 54 -7.89 6.32 8.05
CA GLY A 54 -8.62 5.79 9.20
C GLY A 54 -8.89 6.81 10.31
N LEU A 55 -8.47 8.07 10.17
CA LEU A 55 -8.61 9.10 11.20
C LEU A 55 -9.60 10.19 10.79
N ASP A 56 -10.10 10.92 11.80
CA ASP A 56 -10.74 12.21 11.59
C ASP A 56 -9.65 13.25 11.32
N LEU A 57 -9.68 13.82 10.11
CA LEU A 57 -8.74 14.83 9.65
C LEU A 57 -9.26 16.23 9.99
N PRO A 58 -8.37 17.24 10.10
CA PRO A 58 -8.75 18.65 10.12
C PRO A 58 -9.72 18.98 9.00
N GLY A 59 -10.68 19.89 9.25
CA GLY A 59 -11.79 20.15 8.33
C GLY A 59 -11.37 20.75 6.99
N GLU A 60 -10.21 21.40 6.96
CA GLU A 60 -9.57 21.96 5.78
C GLU A 60 -8.82 20.91 4.94
N TRP A 61 -8.57 19.70 5.46
CA TRP A 61 -7.90 18.63 4.73
C TRP A 61 -8.92 17.76 4.00
N ARG A 62 -9.02 17.97 2.69
CA ARG A 62 -9.85 17.10 1.84
C ARG A 62 -9.08 15.81 1.56
N TRP A 63 -9.75 14.67 1.74
CA TRP A 63 -9.12 13.36 1.51
C TRP A 63 -8.53 13.22 0.10
N ALA A 64 -9.18 13.78 -0.92
CA ALA A 64 -8.68 13.73 -2.29
C ALA A 64 -7.31 14.41 -2.45
N ASP A 65 -7.03 15.49 -1.69
CA ASP A 65 -5.74 16.18 -1.73
C ASP A 65 -4.67 15.37 -1.00
N VAL A 66 -5.01 14.77 0.14
CA VAL A 66 -4.12 13.86 0.90
C VAL A 66 -3.73 12.67 0.03
N ARG A 67 -4.69 12.04 -0.66
CA ARG A 67 -4.48 10.87 -1.54
C ARG A 67 -3.62 11.21 -2.76
N ALA A 68 -3.68 12.45 -3.24
CA ALA A 68 -2.94 12.90 -4.42
C ALA A 68 -1.52 13.37 -4.10
N GLU A 69 -1.21 13.62 -2.83
CA GLU A 69 0.10 14.07 -2.38
C GLU A 69 1.13 12.93 -2.42
N ILE A 70 2.36 13.27 -2.80
CA ILE A 70 3.49 12.33 -2.84
C ILE A 70 4.16 12.29 -1.47
N ASN A 71 4.34 13.45 -0.84
CA ASN A 71 5.02 13.60 0.46
C ASN A 71 3.99 13.64 1.59
N VAL A 72 3.15 12.61 1.68
CA VAL A 72 2.02 12.55 2.62
C VAL A 72 2.51 12.63 4.06
N LYS A 73 3.66 12.00 4.34
CA LYS A 73 4.30 12.05 5.65
C LYS A 73 4.54 13.49 6.11
N GLU A 74 5.26 14.28 5.33
CA GLU A 74 5.67 15.63 5.71
C GLU A 74 4.51 16.63 5.67
N HIS A 75 3.61 16.51 4.69
CA HIS A 75 2.56 17.50 4.47
C HIS A 75 1.30 17.29 5.32
N TYR A 76 1.03 16.04 5.75
CA TYR A 76 -0.21 15.72 6.47
C TYR A 76 0.02 14.91 7.73
N PHE A 77 0.81 13.84 7.69
CA PHE A 77 0.96 12.96 8.84
C PHE A 77 1.71 13.62 10.00
N GLU A 78 2.88 14.20 9.74
CA GLU A 78 3.69 14.88 10.76
C GLU A 78 2.95 16.07 11.38
N PRO A 79 2.28 16.95 10.61
CA PRO A 79 1.41 17.98 11.16
C PRO A 79 0.28 17.42 12.02
N LEU A 80 -0.36 16.31 11.63
CA LEU A 80 -1.42 15.69 12.44
C LEU A 80 -0.87 15.10 13.74
N ALA A 81 0.29 14.46 13.67
CA ALA A 81 0.97 13.93 14.85
C ALA A 81 1.34 15.06 15.81
N ALA A 82 1.80 16.20 15.30
CA ALA A 82 2.08 17.40 16.11
C ALA A 82 0.81 17.99 16.73
N LEU A 83 -0.27 18.16 15.96
CA LEU A 83 -1.56 18.66 16.44
C LEU A 83 -2.18 17.80 17.55
N ARG A 84 -1.80 16.52 17.63
CA ARG A 84 -2.26 15.57 18.64
C ARG A 84 -1.23 15.31 19.75
N ASP A 85 -0.16 16.08 19.82
CA ASP A 85 0.95 15.91 20.77
C ASP A 85 1.62 14.52 20.74
N LEU A 86 1.61 13.88 19.56
CA LEU A 86 2.17 12.54 19.34
C LEU A 86 3.51 12.55 18.59
N ALA A 87 3.98 13.70 18.07
CA ALA A 87 5.20 13.80 17.27
C ALA A 87 6.45 13.26 17.98
N ASN A 88 6.55 13.42 19.31
CA ASN A 88 7.68 12.93 20.11
C ASN A 88 7.51 11.49 20.63
N SER A 89 6.40 10.83 20.29
CA SER A 89 6.16 9.43 20.68
C SER A 89 6.97 8.46 19.80
N GLN A 90 7.03 7.19 20.22
CA GLN A 90 7.76 6.15 19.49
C GLN A 90 7.35 6.11 18.00
N GLY A 91 8.36 6.19 17.13
CA GLY A 91 8.16 6.18 15.68
C GLY A 91 7.49 7.45 15.13
N GLY A 92 7.53 8.57 15.85
CA GLY A 92 7.00 9.86 15.40
C GLY A 92 5.47 9.91 15.36
N GLY A 93 4.79 9.18 16.26
CA GLY A 93 3.32 9.08 16.27
C GLY A 93 2.76 7.88 15.51
N ARG A 94 3.57 7.18 14.69
CA ARG A 94 3.11 6.04 13.87
C ARG A 94 2.36 4.98 14.66
N LYS A 95 2.91 4.53 15.78
CA LYS A 95 2.29 3.48 16.59
C LYS A 95 0.92 3.92 17.11
N ALA A 96 0.87 5.06 17.80
CA ALA A 96 -0.35 5.57 18.40
C ALA A 96 -1.43 5.88 17.36
N LEU A 97 -1.06 6.56 16.26
CA LEU A 97 -1.99 6.92 15.20
C LEU A 97 -2.47 5.68 14.42
N ALA A 98 -1.60 4.71 14.14
CA ALA A 98 -2.00 3.46 13.49
C ALA A 98 -2.95 2.63 14.36
N GLU A 99 -2.72 2.56 15.68
CA GLU A 99 -3.63 1.89 16.62
C GLU A 99 -5.03 2.53 16.58
N LEU A 100 -5.11 3.87 16.51
CA LEU A 100 -6.38 4.58 16.37
C LEU A 100 -7.04 4.32 15.00
N ALA A 101 -6.27 4.46 13.92
CA ALA A 101 -6.74 4.26 12.56
C ALA A 101 -7.26 2.84 12.30
N SER A 102 -6.59 1.83 12.87
CA SER A 102 -6.94 0.41 12.69
C SER A 102 -8.36 0.07 13.14
N ARG A 103 -8.91 0.83 14.09
CA ARG A 103 -10.31 0.68 14.57
C ARG A 103 -11.33 1.02 13.48
N ARG A 104 -10.92 1.72 12.42
CA ARG A 104 -11.76 2.11 11.27
C ARG A 104 -11.29 1.47 9.97
N ILE A 105 -10.86 0.20 10.03
CA ILE A 105 -10.34 -0.53 8.86
C ILE A 105 -11.26 -0.49 7.62
N ARG A 106 -12.58 -0.44 7.81
CA ARG A 106 -13.54 -0.29 6.69
C ARG A 106 -13.36 1.03 5.94
N ALA A 107 -13.12 2.14 6.65
CA ALA A 107 -12.87 3.43 6.04
C ALA A 107 -11.54 3.44 5.29
N ILE A 108 -10.51 2.78 5.85
CA ILE A 108 -9.22 2.63 5.17
C ILE A 108 -9.39 1.87 3.85
N ARG A 109 -10.07 0.71 3.85
CA ARG A 109 -10.30 -0.07 2.62
C ARG A 109 -11.11 0.69 1.57
N GLN A 110 -12.08 1.51 2.00
CA GLN A 110 -12.85 2.34 1.07
C GLN A 110 -12.00 3.45 0.43
N LYS A 111 -11.04 4.00 1.18
CA LYS A 111 -10.23 5.16 0.78
C LYS A 111 -8.93 4.78 0.06
N CYS A 112 -8.41 3.58 0.33
CA CYS A 112 -7.17 3.03 -0.21
C CYS A 112 -7.40 1.61 -0.75
N PRO A 113 -8.29 1.40 -1.75
CA PRO A 113 -8.67 0.05 -2.20
C PRO A 113 -7.50 -0.73 -2.82
N GLU A 114 -6.59 -0.05 -3.52
CA GLU A 114 -5.47 -0.67 -4.25
C GLU A 114 -4.51 -1.42 -3.31
N ASP A 115 -4.34 -0.90 -2.10
CA ASP A 115 -3.40 -1.42 -1.11
C ASP A 115 -3.93 -2.64 -0.35
N PHE A 116 -5.24 -2.89 -0.36
CA PHE A 116 -5.87 -3.95 0.44
C PHE A 116 -6.56 -5.01 -0.40
N ASP A 117 -7.16 -4.64 -1.52
CA ASP A 117 -8.04 -5.54 -2.28
C ASP A 117 -7.36 -6.07 -3.54
N ASP A 118 -6.67 -5.22 -4.31
CA ASP A 118 -6.09 -5.63 -5.61
C ASP A 118 -4.98 -6.68 -5.45
N LEU A 119 -4.01 -6.43 -4.56
CA LEU A 119 -2.96 -7.40 -4.28
C LEU A 119 -3.54 -8.70 -3.69
N ALA A 120 -4.56 -8.61 -2.84
CA ALA A 120 -5.20 -9.80 -2.27
C ALA A 120 -5.84 -10.68 -3.36
N VAL A 121 -6.50 -10.07 -4.35
CA VAL A 121 -7.06 -10.78 -5.52
C VAL A 121 -5.97 -11.43 -6.36
N ARG A 122 -4.85 -10.73 -6.58
CA ARG A 122 -3.71 -11.26 -7.34
C ARG A 122 -3.01 -12.41 -6.62
N LEU A 123 -2.87 -12.31 -5.30
CA LEU A 123 -2.36 -13.39 -4.45
C LEU A 123 -3.26 -14.61 -4.53
N ASP A 124 -4.57 -14.44 -4.34
CA ASP A 124 -5.52 -15.55 -4.45
C ASP A 124 -5.43 -16.23 -5.81
N SER A 125 -5.44 -15.44 -6.90
CA SER A 125 -5.29 -15.96 -8.27
C SER A 125 -3.99 -16.76 -8.47
N ALA A 126 -2.89 -16.30 -7.88
CA ALA A 126 -1.60 -16.99 -7.95
C ALA A 126 -1.62 -18.34 -7.21
N PHE A 127 -2.49 -18.54 -6.22
CA PHE A 127 -2.61 -19.80 -5.46
C PHE A 127 -3.76 -20.70 -5.95
N SER A 128 -4.88 -20.13 -6.39
CA SER A 128 -6.09 -20.80 -6.88
C SER A 128 -5.87 -21.58 -8.19
N GLY A 129 -4.78 -21.31 -8.92
CA GLY A 129 -4.31 -22.16 -10.03
C GLY A 129 -3.86 -23.58 -9.62
N ARG A 130 -3.84 -23.93 -8.33
CA ARG A 130 -3.68 -25.32 -7.85
C ARG A 130 -5.02 -26.06 -7.96
N ALA A 131 -5.47 -26.38 -9.16
CA ALA A 131 -6.17 -27.66 -9.30
C ALA A 131 -5.11 -28.74 -9.07
N ILE A 132 -5.18 -29.38 -7.90
CA ILE A 132 -4.27 -30.45 -7.50
C ILE A 132 -4.41 -31.57 -8.53
N ALA A 133 -3.37 -31.79 -9.33
CA ALA A 133 -3.25 -33.04 -10.06
C ALA A 133 -3.08 -34.15 -9.03
N SER A 134 -4.16 -34.87 -8.77
CA SER A 134 -4.17 -36.17 -8.07
C SER A 134 -3.71 -37.26 -9.02
#